data_AF-A0AAV0MFH3-F1
#
_entry.id   AF-A0AAV0MFH3-F1
#
_cell.length_a   1.000
_cell.length_b   1.000
_cell.length_c   1.000
_cell.angle_alpha   90.00
_cell.angle_beta   90.00
_cell.angle_gamma   90.00
#
_symmetry.space_group_name_H-M   'P 1'
#
loop_
_entity.id
_entity.type
_entity.pdbx_description
1 polymer ?
#
loop_
_entity_poly.entity_id
_entity_poly.type
_entity_poly.pdbx_seq_one_letter_code
_entity_poly.pdbx_strand_id
1 'polypeptide(L)'
;MTLQAANDLGIFAVIAEAGRDAKLGAPEIASKLSSKNPDADVMVDRILKLLATHSVVDCTLDDQDGGSGGQHRLYSLNSVSRYFVKNEDGVSLAPMMSLIQDKVFLDSW
;
A
#
# COMPACT_ATOMS: atom_id res chain seq x y z
N MET A 1 5.62 -6.44 10.22
CA MET A 1 5.63 -7.27 9.00
C MET A 1 4.79 -6.67 7.86
N THR A 2 3.44 -6.61 7.90
CA THR A 2 2.66 -6.19 6.71
C THR A 2 2.95 -4.77 6.22
N LEU A 3 3.12 -3.81 7.13
CA LEU A 3 3.49 -2.44 6.77
C LEU A 3 4.88 -2.35 6.12
N GLN A 4 5.83 -3.16 6.60
CA GLN A 4 7.15 -3.27 5.98
C GLN A 4 7.06 -3.92 4.61
N ALA A 5 6.28 -4.99 4.46
CA ALA A 5 6.08 -5.62 3.17
C ALA A 5 5.46 -4.65 2.16
N ALA A 6 4.47 -3.84 2.56
CA ALA A 6 3.90 -2.81 1.69
C ALA A 6 4.93 -1.75 1.27
N ASN A 7 5.83 -1.39 2.18
CA ASN A 7 6.94 -0.49 1.91
C ASN A 7 7.99 -1.11 0.96
N ASP A 8 8.42 -2.35 1.22
CA ASP A 8 9.42 -3.06 0.42
C ASP A 8 8.93 -3.36 -0.99
N LEU A 9 7.63 -3.65 -1.13
CA LEU A 9 6.98 -3.79 -2.42
C LEU A 9 6.82 -2.45 -3.14
N GLY A 10 7.00 -1.30 -2.48
CA GLY A 10 6.82 0.01 -3.10
C GLY A 10 5.35 0.40 -3.33
N ILE A 11 4.41 -0.22 -2.61
CA ILE A 11 2.96 0.04 -2.79
C ILE A 11 2.63 1.51 -2.58
N PHE A 12 3.18 2.14 -1.53
CA PHE A 12 2.92 3.55 -1.25
C PHE A 12 3.45 4.49 -2.34
N ALA A 13 4.61 4.16 -2.92
CA ALA A 13 5.20 4.93 -4.02
C ALA A 13 4.31 4.84 -5.27
N VAL A 14 3.83 3.64 -5.61
CA VAL A 14 2.91 3.43 -6.74
C VAL A 14 1.63 4.26 -6.62
N ILE A 15 1.03 4.34 -5.43
CA ILE A 15 -0.17 5.16 -5.21
C ILE A 15 0.19 6.65 -5.28
N ALA A 16 1.34 7.06 -4.73
CA ALA A 16 1.80 8.45 -4.79
C ALA A 16 2.04 8.94 -6.22
N GLU A 17 2.64 8.09 -7.07
CA GLU A 17 2.91 8.38 -8.49
C GLU A 17 1.63 8.56 -9.31
N ALA A 18 0.51 7.98 -8.88
CA ALA A 18 -0.78 8.20 -9.54
C ALA A 18 -1.40 9.58 -9.22
N GLY A 19 -0.94 10.26 -8.17
CA GLY A 19 -1.36 11.62 -7.82
C GLY A 19 -1.83 11.77 -6.37
N ARG A 20 -1.96 13.03 -5.92
CA ARG A 20 -2.24 13.38 -4.51
C ARG A 20 -3.56 12.83 -3.97
N ASP A 21 -4.57 12.76 -4.84
CA ASP A 21 -5.93 12.32 -4.55
C ASP A 21 -6.32 11.07 -5.37
N ALA A 22 -5.30 10.35 -5.86
CA ALA A 22 -5.51 9.13 -6.64
C ALA A 22 -6.09 8.02 -5.77
N LYS A 23 -7.08 7.33 -6.33
CA LYS A 23 -7.72 6.15 -5.78
C LYS A 23 -7.48 5.01 -6.76
N LEU A 24 -6.73 4.00 -6.34
CA LEU A 24 -6.34 2.90 -7.20
C LEU A 24 -6.91 1.58 -6.71
N GLY A 25 -7.32 0.73 -7.66
CA GLY A 25 -7.67 -0.66 -7.36
C GLY A 25 -6.43 -1.52 -7.10
N ALA A 26 -6.59 -2.62 -6.35
CA ALA A 26 -5.50 -3.58 -6.16
C ALA A 26 -4.91 -4.15 -7.48
N PRO A 27 -5.71 -4.43 -8.53
CA PRO A 27 -5.18 -4.86 -9.83
C PRO A 27 -4.32 -3.78 -10.51
N GLU A 28 -4.71 -2.51 -10.40
CA GLU A 28 -3.96 -1.38 -10.97
C GLU A 28 -2.62 -1.22 -10.27
N ILE A 29 -2.61 -1.30 -8.93
CA ILE A 29 -1.38 -1.24 -8.13
C ILE A 29 -0.47 -2.43 -8.48
N ALA A 30 -1.02 -3.65 -8.52
CA ALA A 30 -0.26 -4.86 -8.86
C ALA A 30 0.34 -4.79 -10.27
N SER A 31 -0.37 -4.21 -11.24
CA SER A 31 0.14 -4.02 -12.60
C SER A 31 1.36 -3.09 -12.64
N LYS A 32 1.34 -2.01 -11.86
CA LYS A 32 2.46 -1.04 -11.76
C LYS A 32 3.68 -1.63 -11.04
N LEU A 33 3.48 -2.60 -10.14
CA LEU A 33 4.56 -3.35 -9.50
C LEU A 33 5.29 -4.31 -10.46
N SER A 34 4.84 -4.45 -11.72
CA SER A 34 5.46 -5.32 -12.73
C SER A 34 5.64 -6.77 -12.26
N SER A 35 4.72 -7.27 -11.43
CA SER A 35 4.77 -8.63 -10.90
C SER A 35 4.39 -9.65 -11.96
N LYS A 36 5.12 -10.78 -12.01
CA LYS A 36 4.76 -11.96 -12.83
C LYS A 36 3.83 -12.92 -12.10
N ASN A 37 3.53 -12.66 -10.83
CA ASN A 37 2.68 -13.52 -10.02
C ASN A 37 1.21 -13.31 -10.42
N PRO A 38 0.50 -14.35 -10.90
CA PRO A 38 -0.92 -14.24 -11.25
C PRO A 38 -1.80 -13.83 -10.06
N ASP A 39 -1.37 -14.09 -8.82
CA ASP A 39 -2.12 -13.76 -7.60
C ASP A 39 -1.70 -12.41 -6.99
N ALA A 40 -0.92 -11.59 -7.71
CA ALA A 40 -0.37 -10.35 -7.16
C ALA A 40 -1.46 -9.35 -6.74
N ASP A 41 -2.51 -9.23 -7.52
CA ASP A 41 -3.68 -8.38 -7.24
C ASP A 41 -4.37 -8.79 -5.93
N VAL A 42 -4.60 -10.08 -5.72
CA VAL A 42 -5.20 -10.63 -4.50
C VAL A 42 -4.29 -10.40 -3.29
N MET A 43 -2.98 -10.60 -3.44
CA MET A 43 -2.02 -10.37 -2.36
C MET A 43 -1.95 -8.89 -1.98
N VAL A 44 -1.91 -7.99 -2.97
CA VAL A 44 -1.92 -6.55 -2.75
C VAL A 44 -3.22 -6.11 -2.08
N ASP A 45 -4.39 -6.62 -2.52
CA ASP A 45 -5.67 -6.32 -1.87
C ASP A 45 -5.66 -6.73 -0.39
N ARG A 46 -5.14 -7.92 -0.06
CA ARG A 46 -5.07 -8.39 1.32
C ARG A 46 -4.16 -7.53 2.19
N ILE A 47 -3.01 -7.10 1.66
CA ILE A 47 -2.09 -6.19 2.35
C ILE A 47 -2.79 -4.86 2.62
N LEU A 48 -3.36 -4.24 1.58
CA LEU A 48 -4.00 -2.93 1.67
C LEU A 48 -5.26 -2.96 2.54
N LYS A 49 -6.04 -4.05 2.49
CA LYS A 49 -7.19 -4.24 3.37
C LYS A 49 -6.79 -4.27 4.83
N LEU A 50 -5.72 -4.98 5.19
CA LEU A 50 -5.21 -4.97 6.57
C LEU A 50 -4.77 -3.56 6.98
N LEU A 51 -4.01 -2.87 6.12
CA LEU A 51 -3.58 -1.51 6.39
C LEU A 51 -4.75 -0.53 6.54
N ALA A 52 -5.82 -0.71 5.77
CA ALA A 52 -7.04 0.08 5.88
C ALA A 52 -7.76 -0.14 7.21
N THR A 53 -7.79 -1.37 7.73
CA THR A 53 -8.39 -1.64 9.06
C THR A 53 -7.63 -0.96 10.21
N HIS A 54 -6.37 -0.60 9.98
CA HIS A 54 -5.54 0.18 10.91
C HIS A 54 -5.43 1.67 10.53
N SER A 55 -6.28 2.16 9.62
CA SER A 55 -6.30 3.55 9.13
C SER A 55 -4.95 4.04 8.58
N VAL A 56 -4.08 3.14 8.11
CA VAL A 56 -2.79 3.50 7.50
C VAL A 56 -2.99 3.96 6.05
N VAL A 57 -3.99 3.42 5.37
CA VAL A 57 -4.43 3.83 4.03
C VAL A 57 -5.94 4.02 4.05
N ASP A 58 -6.46 4.89 3.19
CA ASP A 58 -7.90 5.06 3.05
C ASP A 58 -8.43 4.04 2.05
N CYS A 59 -9.56 3.42 2.38
CA CYS A 59 -10.25 2.47 1.51
C CYS A 59 -11.66 2.98 1.24
N THR A 60 -12.01 3.15 -0.03
CA THR A 60 -13.38 3.47 -0.45
C THR A 60 -13.92 2.35 -1.33
N LEU A 61 -15.21 2.08 -1.21
CA LEU A 61 -15.90 1.18 -2.13
C LEU A 61 -16.40 2.00 -3.31
N ASP A 62 -16.09 1.54 -4.52
CA ASP A 62 -16.66 2.08 -5.74
C ASP A 62 -17.80 1.18 -6.20
N ASP A 63 -19.01 1.73 -6.21
CA ASP A 63 -20.22 1.09 -6.74
C ASP A 63 -20.30 1.39 -8.23
N GLN A 64 -19.29 0.98 -9.00
CA GLN A 64 -19.18 1.35 -10.41
C GLN A 64 -20.22 0.66 -11.32
N ASP A 65 -21.01 -0.29 -10.80
CA ASP A 65 -22.13 -0.90 -11.51
C ASP A 65 -23.35 -1.03 -10.59
N GLY A 66 -24.35 -0.18 -10.82
CA GLY A 66 -25.64 -0.18 -10.12
C GLY A 66 -26.51 -1.43 -10.37
N GLY A 67 -26.01 -2.63 -10.10
CA GLY A 67 -26.85 -3.82 -10.01
C GLY A 67 -26.21 -5.20 -10.15
N SER A 68 -24.96 -5.36 -10.62
CA SER A 68 -24.43 -6.74 -10.82
C SER A 68 -22.91 -6.94 -10.81
N GLY A 69 -22.09 -5.89 -10.73
CA GLY A 69 -20.62 -6.02 -10.60
C GLY A 69 -20.21 -5.83 -9.15
N GLY A 70 -19.39 -6.75 -8.60
CA GLY A 70 -18.97 -6.68 -7.19
C GLY A 70 -18.36 -5.33 -6.80
N GLN A 71 -18.52 -4.93 -5.53
CA GLN A 71 -17.94 -3.69 -5.02
C GLN A 71 -16.41 -3.72 -5.16
N HIS A 72 -15.84 -2.77 -5.89
CA HIS A 72 -14.40 -2.68 -6.06
C HIS A 72 -13.81 -1.79 -4.97
N ARG A 73 -12.80 -2.28 -4.25
CA ARG A 73 -12.07 -1.49 -3.26
C ARG A 73 -11.04 -0.63 -3.98
N LEU A 74 -11.10 0.67 -3.71
CA LEU A 74 -10.09 1.62 -4.12
C LEU A 74 -9.31 2.10 -2.89
N TYR A 75 -8.00 2.20 -3.05
CA TYR A 75 -7.07 2.59 -2.01
C TYR A 75 -6.42 3.92 -2.34
N SER A 76 -6.25 4.77 -1.32
CA SER A 76 -5.60 6.08 -1.44
C SER A 76 -4.70 6.37 -0.25
N LEU A 77 -3.73 7.26 -0.47
CA LEU A 77 -2.83 7.71 0.59
C LEU A 77 -3.51 8.71 1.50
N ASN A 78 -3.32 8.51 2.80
CA ASN A 78 -3.77 9.42 3.84
C ASN A 78 -2.55 10.04 4.57
N SER A 79 -2.81 10.82 5.62
CA SER A 79 -1.74 11.51 6.36
C SER A 79 -0.69 10.57 6.95
N VAL A 80 -1.04 9.32 7.28
CA VAL A 80 -0.11 8.33 7.84
C VAL A 80 0.72 7.69 6.73
N SER A 81 0.06 7.17 5.68
CA SER A 81 0.76 6.50 4.58
C SER A 81 1.72 7.41 3.81
N ARG A 82 1.47 8.74 3.79
CA ARG A 82 2.41 9.72 3.21
C ARG A 82 3.79 9.72 3.86
N TYR A 83 3.94 9.36 5.13
CA TYR A 83 5.26 9.28 5.77
C TYR A 83 6.13 8.13 5.26
N PHE A 84 5.55 7.16 4.56
CA PHE A 84 6.28 6.04 3.95
C PHE A 84 6.67 6.30 2.49
N VAL A 85 6.24 7.44 1.92
CA VAL A 85 6.68 7.91 0.61
C VAL A 85 7.83 8.88 0.80
N LYS A 86 8.82 8.86 -0.08
CA LYS A 86 9.91 9.84 -0.06
C LYS A 86 9.35 11.25 -0.31
N ASN A 87 9.68 12.18 0.57
CA ASN A 87 9.34 13.60 0.39
C ASN A 87 10.30 14.28 -0.62
N GLU A 88 10.19 15.60 -0.77
CA GLU A 88 11.03 16.41 -1.67
C GLU A 88 12.52 16.33 -1.31
N ASP A 89 12.84 16.13 -0.04
CA ASP A 89 14.22 15.93 0.46
C ASP A 89 14.71 14.48 0.30
N GLY A 90 13.88 13.59 -0.23
CA GLY A 90 14.19 12.17 -0.41
C GLY A 90 14.09 11.31 0.86
N VAL A 91 13.55 11.83 1.96
CA VAL A 91 13.43 11.14 3.26
C VAL A 91 12.03 10.53 3.46
N SER A 92 11.97 9.45 4.24
CA SER A 92 10.72 8.81 4.67
C SER A 92 10.94 8.00 5.96
N LEU A 93 9.88 7.45 6.56
CA LEU A 93 9.95 6.53 7.71
C LEU A 93 10.29 5.08 7.31
N ALA A 94 10.42 4.81 6.01
CA ALA A 94 10.77 3.48 5.49
C ALA A 94 12.05 2.90 6.13
N PRO A 95 13.18 3.63 6.22
CA PRO A 95 14.41 3.09 6.81
C PRO A 95 14.28 2.78 8.30
N MET A 96 13.45 3.54 9.03
CA MET A 96 13.17 3.27 10.43
C MET A 96 12.40 1.95 10.59
N MET A 97 11.43 1.68 9.72
CA MET A 97 10.71 0.41 9.75
C MET A 97 11.63 -0.77 9.40
N SER A 98 12.52 -0.60 8.42
CA SER A 98 13.54 -1.59 8.07
C SER A 98 14.49 -1.88 9.23
N LEU A 99 14.91 -0.84 9.97
CA LEU A 99 15.77 -1.00 11.16
C LEU A 99 15.08 -1.81 12.26
N ILE A 100 13.81 -1.49 12.56
CA ILE A 100 13.05 -2.17 13.63
C ILE A 100 12.76 -3.63 13.28
N GLN A 101 12.65 -3.96 11.99
CA GLN A 101 12.42 -5.33 11.51
C GLN A 101 13.71 -6.04 11.08
N ASP A 102 14.87 -5.40 11.23
CA ASP A 102 16.15 -6.06 11.00
C ASP A 102 16.35 -7.17 12.04
N LYS A 103 16.96 -8.26 11.59
CA LYS A 103 17.21 -9.43 12.43
C LYS A 103 17.99 -9.07 13.69
N VAL A 104 19.01 -8.21 13.60
CA VAL A 104 19.82 -7.83 14.76
C VAL A 104 18.96 -7.14 15.82
N PHE A 105 18.05 -6.26 15.40
CA PHE A 105 17.18 -5.54 16.31
C PHE A 105 16.12 -6.45 16.93
N LEU A 106 15.51 -7.34 16.14
CA LEU A 106 14.53 -8.31 16.62
C LEU A 106 15.13 -9.35 17.57
N ASP A 107 16.33 -9.86 17.27
CA ASP A 107 17.03 -10.86 18.09
C ASP A 107 17.60 -10.25 19.40
N SER A 108 17.59 -8.92 19.55
CA SER A 108 18.07 -8.22 20.74
C SER A 108 17.03 -8.09 21.87
N TRP A 109 15.78 -8.46 21.60
CA TRP A 109 14.67 -8.49 22.57
C TRP A 109 14.36 -9.91 23.03
#